data_AF-A0A553IAL8-F1
#
_entry.id   AF-A0A553IAL8-F1
#
_cell.length_a   1.000
_cell.length_b   1.000
_cell.length_c   1.000
_cell.angle_alpha   90.00
_cell.angle_beta   90.00
_cell.angle_gamma   90.00
#
_symmetry.space_group_name_H-M   'P 1'
#
loop_
_entity.id
_entity.type
_entity.pdbx_description
1 polymer ?
#
loop_
_entity_poly.entity_id
_entity_poly.type
_entity_poly.pdbx_seq_one_letter_code
_entity_poly.pdbx_strand_id
1 'polypeptide(L)'
;MASNNSSNMIDPAIIEYLKAHGEEEIEVGDRLHQISAALNRNISTCQGLLSRIHSTPSSKLPPLLKQIEETGIQPEIEGVGELAQFASKYPYYKYNNKWSRSVQNVVGTILLTGWLGGMGTESRPGELGRLLTIEDVGEILRVPVNLKDRDAFHITIEEYLLALTDITEELSRLAMNSVTLGDVALTVRISSFIKDLFAGFQLLNLKNDIVRKRVDAVKYHVKKVEDVIYDLSLRNLLPKADMSQTSGKGVPAQELAKPKETDAPMQAVRTIPSPEAQALRHAHPAVLLALFAIRFRALVADPVSTMQSSLPVILALQAAYTVTCLPAAGSQGAKTFRKLRPGEKKKTGSETAGPNLAVTSLVAFVLTIVSAGALHVLLVLFGAPFLTHLPHTFLCSLHLSLLGLYPLFYTRGVAGSDWTEILGARAPFDEAFGGLVGAGLGAWLGAVPIPLDWDREWQKWPVTILCGIYAGYTVGKLIGGTIAFGKRFGEIETS
;
A
#
# COMPACT_ATOMS: atom_id res chain seq x y z
N MET A 1 -62.10 22.03 45.72
CA MET A 1 -61.71 20.95 44.80
C MET A 1 -60.74 21.54 43.79
N ALA A 2 -59.45 21.42 44.06
CA ALA A 2 -58.40 21.87 43.14
C ALA A 2 -58.20 20.75 42.11
N SER A 3 -58.60 20.99 40.87
CA SER A 3 -58.37 20.10 39.75
C SER A 3 -56.87 20.10 39.42
N ASN A 4 -56.22 18.98 39.71
CA ASN A 4 -54.88 18.64 39.24
C ASN A 4 -54.83 18.78 37.71
N ASN A 5 -54.28 19.89 37.23
CA ASN A 5 -53.88 20.04 35.84
C ASN A 5 -52.36 20.07 35.80
N SER A 6 -51.74 18.94 36.16
CA SER A 6 -50.35 18.68 35.83
C SER A 6 -50.27 18.57 34.31
N SER A 7 -49.94 19.69 33.68
CA SER A 7 -49.60 19.78 32.26
C SER A 7 -48.56 18.71 31.94
N ASN A 8 -48.97 17.60 31.33
CA ASN A 8 -48.04 16.68 30.70
C ASN A 8 -47.28 17.49 29.65
N MET A 9 -46.01 17.81 29.92
CA MET A 9 -45.16 18.62 29.04
C MET A 9 -44.92 17.95 27.67
N ILE A 10 -45.27 16.67 27.53
CA ILE A 10 -45.17 15.88 26.31
C ILE A 10 -46.52 15.19 26.08
N ASP A 11 -47.08 15.36 24.88
CA ASP A 11 -48.29 14.67 24.45
C ASP A 11 -48.02 13.14 24.32
N PRO A 12 -48.71 12.27 25.08
CA PRO A 12 -48.55 10.82 24.97
C PRO A 12 -48.76 10.26 23.56
N ALA A 13 -49.58 10.92 22.73
CA ALA A 13 -49.80 10.50 21.35
C ALA A 13 -48.52 10.60 20.50
N ILE A 14 -47.62 11.55 20.80
CA ILE A 14 -46.31 11.67 20.14
C ILE A 14 -45.45 10.45 20.48
N ILE A 15 -45.44 10.01 21.73
CA ILE A 15 -44.66 8.85 22.17
C ILE A 15 -45.20 7.57 21.51
N GLU A 16 -46.51 7.41 21.41
CA GLU A 16 -47.14 6.25 20.76
C GLU A 16 -46.86 6.23 19.26
N TYR A 17 -46.94 7.38 18.58
CA TYR A 17 -46.55 7.53 17.17
C TYR A 17 -45.08 7.15 16.94
N LEU A 18 -44.16 7.66 17.78
CA LEU A 18 -42.72 7.37 17.69
C LEU A 18 -42.43 5.89 17.96
N LYS A 19 -43.18 5.26 18.89
CA LYS A 19 -43.07 3.83 19.18
C LYS A 19 -43.49 3.00 17.97
N ALA A 20 -44.66 3.29 17.38
CA ALA A 20 -45.15 2.58 16.20
C ALA A 20 -44.19 2.70 15.00
N HIS A 21 -43.69 3.90 14.73
CA HIS A 21 -42.69 4.12 13.67
C HIS A 21 -41.36 3.41 13.97
N GLY A 22 -40.92 3.41 15.23
CA GLY A 22 -39.71 2.69 15.64
C GLY A 22 -39.84 1.18 15.48
N GLU A 23 -41.00 0.60 15.81
CA GLU A 23 -41.28 -0.82 15.61
C GLU A 23 -41.31 -1.20 14.11
N GLU A 24 -41.94 -0.38 13.27
CA GLU A 24 -41.92 -0.57 11.80
C GLU A 24 -40.50 -0.53 11.24
N GLU A 25 -39.67 0.44 11.66
CA GLU A 25 -38.28 0.53 11.19
C GLU A 25 -37.43 -0.70 11.55
N ILE A 26 -37.68 -1.27 12.74
CA ILE A 26 -37.03 -2.51 13.19
C ILE A 26 -37.49 -3.67 12.30
N GLU A 27 -38.80 -3.83 12.07
CA GLU A 27 -39.34 -4.91 11.25
C GLU A 27 -38.82 -4.87 9.80
N VAL A 28 -38.83 -3.67 9.19
CA VAL A 28 -38.24 -3.45 7.86
C VAL A 28 -36.77 -3.79 7.86
N GLY A 29 -36.06 -3.40 8.92
CA GLY A 29 -34.65 -3.68 9.06
C GLY A 29 -34.31 -5.14 9.16
N ASP A 30 -35.06 -5.90 9.95
CA ASP A 30 -34.91 -7.34 10.13
C ASP A 30 -35.23 -8.08 8.83
N ARG A 31 -36.29 -7.65 8.12
CA ARG A 31 -36.65 -8.25 6.83
C ARG A 31 -35.60 -8.01 5.76
N LEU A 32 -35.06 -6.79 5.65
CA LEU A 32 -33.95 -6.49 4.75
C LEU A 32 -32.70 -7.30 5.09
N HIS A 33 -32.41 -7.50 6.38
CA HIS A 33 -31.29 -8.33 6.82
C HIS A 33 -31.46 -9.79 6.39
N GLN A 34 -32.67 -10.36 6.54
CA GLN A 34 -32.98 -11.72 6.10
C GLN A 34 -32.78 -11.91 4.59
N ILE A 35 -33.32 -10.99 3.77
CA ILE A 35 -33.19 -11.01 2.32
C ILE A 35 -31.71 -10.88 1.92
N SER A 36 -30.99 -9.92 2.51
CA SER A 36 -29.57 -9.70 2.22
C SER A 36 -28.69 -10.89 2.65
N ALA A 37 -29.02 -11.55 3.77
CA ALA A 37 -28.33 -12.75 4.22
C ALA A 37 -28.54 -13.94 3.27
N ALA A 38 -29.76 -14.12 2.74
CA ALA A 38 -30.03 -15.12 1.70
C ALA A 38 -29.25 -14.81 0.41
N LEU A 39 -29.28 -13.55 -0.04
CA LEU A 39 -28.52 -13.11 -1.21
C LEU A 39 -27.00 -13.34 -1.04
N ASN A 40 -26.44 -13.05 0.15
CA ASN A 40 -25.02 -13.30 0.44
C ASN A 40 -24.63 -14.79 0.36
N ARG A 41 -25.55 -15.72 0.63
CA ARG A 41 -25.30 -17.16 0.43
C ARG A 41 -25.22 -17.51 -1.06
N ASN A 42 -26.09 -16.92 -1.88
CA ASN A 42 -26.05 -17.08 -3.33
C ASN A 42 -24.74 -16.49 -3.90
N ILE A 43 -24.36 -15.29 -3.45
CA ILE A 43 -23.08 -14.64 -3.78
C ILE A 43 -21.89 -15.54 -3.44
N SER A 44 -21.86 -16.09 -2.23
CA SER A 44 -20.76 -16.97 -1.80
C SER A 44 -20.65 -18.23 -2.68
N THR A 45 -21.80 -18.79 -3.09
CA THR A 45 -21.86 -19.93 -4.00
C THR A 45 -21.32 -19.56 -5.39
N CYS A 46 -21.79 -18.44 -5.95
CA CYS A 46 -21.35 -17.94 -7.25
C CYS A 46 -19.85 -17.63 -7.27
N GLN A 47 -19.34 -16.91 -6.28
CA GLN A 47 -17.91 -16.61 -6.12
C GLN A 47 -17.09 -17.89 -5.96
N GLY A 48 -17.60 -18.89 -5.23
CA GLY A 48 -16.98 -20.21 -5.11
C GLY A 48 -16.86 -20.92 -6.46
N LEU A 49 -17.89 -20.88 -7.30
CA LEU A 49 -17.85 -21.41 -8.65
C LEU A 49 -16.89 -20.63 -9.56
N LEU A 50 -16.95 -19.30 -9.52
CA LEU A 50 -16.05 -18.40 -10.27
C LEU A 50 -14.59 -18.61 -9.88
N SER A 51 -14.26 -18.94 -8.63
CA SER A 51 -12.88 -19.21 -8.22
C SER A 51 -12.21 -20.36 -9.01
N ARG A 52 -13.01 -21.25 -9.61
CA ARG A 52 -12.51 -22.38 -10.42
C ARG A 52 -11.91 -21.93 -11.76
N ILE A 53 -12.17 -20.70 -12.21
CA ILE A 53 -11.56 -20.16 -13.44
C ILE A 53 -10.03 -20.13 -13.35
N HIS A 54 -9.47 -20.01 -12.15
CA HIS A 54 -8.03 -19.99 -11.89
C HIS A 54 -7.33 -21.33 -12.13
N SER A 55 -8.08 -22.43 -12.20
CA SER A 55 -7.53 -23.77 -12.42
C SER A 55 -8.10 -24.45 -13.67
N THR A 56 -8.95 -23.75 -14.43
CA THR A 56 -9.64 -24.30 -15.59
C THR A 56 -8.98 -23.80 -16.88
N PRO A 57 -8.48 -24.69 -17.76
CA PRO A 57 -7.96 -24.29 -19.07
C PRO A 57 -9.04 -23.66 -19.95
N SER A 58 -8.65 -22.75 -20.83
CA SER A 58 -9.57 -21.96 -21.67
C SER A 58 -10.51 -22.81 -22.55
N SER A 59 -10.10 -24.02 -22.93
CA SER A 59 -10.96 -24.97 -23.67
C SER A 59 -12.14 -25.52 -22.84
N LYS A 60 -12.02 -25.53 -21.52
CA LYS A 60 -13.05 -25.99 -20.57
C LYS A 60 -13.80 -24.84 -19.90
N LEU A 61 -13.51 -23.60 -20.28
CA LEU A 61 -14.16 -22.41 -19.73
C LEU A 61 -15.64 -22.30 -20.14
N PRO A 62 -16.06 -22.54 -21.41
CA PRO A 62 -17.47 -22.43 -21.79
C PRO A 62 -18.46 -23.30 -20.98
N PRO A 63 -18.22 -24.61 -20.74
CA PRO A 63 -19.14 -25.40 -19.91
C PRO A 63 -19.13 -24.97 -18.44
N LEU A 64 -18.01 -24.44 -17.93
CA LEU A 64 -17.94 -23.89 -16.58
C LEU A 64 -18.77 -22.60 -16.47
N LEU A 65 -18.69 -21.71 -17.47
CA LEU A 65 -19.47 -20.47 -17.50
C LEU A 65 -20.97 -20.77 -17.55
N LYS A 66 -21.40 -21.75 -18.35
CA LYS A 66 -22.80 -22.19 -18.36
C LYS A 66 -23.26 -22.68 -16.98
N GLN A 67 -22.42 -23.45 -16.29
CA GLN A 67 -22.70 -23.86 -14.91
C GLN A 67 -22.80 -22.67 -13.94
N ILE A 68 -21.91 -21.68 -14.07
CA ILE A 68 -21.92 -20.45 -13.26
C ILE A 68 -23.20 -19.65 -13.52
N GLU A 69 -23.63 -19.53 -14.77
CA GLU A 69 -24.87 -18.83 -15.14
C GLU A 69 -26.10 -19.51 -14.51
N GLU A 70 -26.22 -20.82 -14.66
CA GLU A 70 -27.38 -21.59 -14.19
C GLU A 70 -27.41 -21.72 -12.65
N THR A 71 -26.26 -21.99 -12.02
CA THR A 71 -26.20 -22.32 -10.57
C THR A 71 -25.80 -21.14 -9.69
N GLY A 72 -25.10 -20.15 -10.25
CA GLY A 72 -24.59 -18.99 -9.51
C GLY A 72 -25.39 -17.73 -9.79
N ILE A 73 -25.38 -17.27 -11.05
CA ILE A 73 -25.95 -15.97 -11.45
C ILE A 73 -27.48 -15.97 -11.38
N GLN A 74 -28.14 -17.05 -11.82
CA GLN A 74 -29.61 -17.09 -11.83
C GLN A 74 -30.23 -16.92 -10.41
N PRO A 75 -29.74 -17.61 -9.35
CA PRO A 75 -30.18 -17.33 -7.98
C PRO A 75 -29.84 -15.92 -7.45
N GLU A 76 -28.77 -15.28 -7.95
CA GLU A 76 -28.46 -13.88 -7.60
C GLU A 76 -29.48 -12.92 -8.23
N ILE A 77 -29.87 -13.14 -9.50
CA ILE A 77 -30.91 -12.36 -10.18
C ILE A 77 -32.23 -12.44 -9.40
N GLU A 78 -32.63 -13.65 -8.99
CA GLU A 78 -33.85 -13.86 -8.22
C GLU A 78 -33.79 -13.17 -6.84
N GLY A 79 -32.66 -13.30 -6.14
CA GLY A 79 -32.46 -12.66 -4.82
C GLY A 79 -32.45 -11.13 -4.89
N VAL A 80 -31.84 -10.54 -5.94
CA VAL A 80 -31.91 -9.10 -6.19
C VAL A 80 -33.32 -8.67 -6.57
N GLY A 81 -34.06 -9.51 -7.31
CA GLY A 81 -35.48 -9.28 -7.61
C GLY A 81 -36.35 -9.21 -6.36
N GLU A 82 -36.19 -10.13 -5.41
CA GLU A 82 -36.89 -10.10 -4.12
C GLU A 82 -36.54 -8.83 -3.33
N LEU A 83 -35.23 -8.51 -3.25
CA LEU A 83 -34.75 -7.29 -2.60
C LEU A 83 -35.36 -6.04 -3.23
N ALA A 84 -35.38 -5.94 -4.56
CA ALA A 84 -35.90 -4.80 -5.29
C ALA A 84 -37.40 -4.59 -5.03
N GLN A 85 -38.19 -5.67 -5.04
CA GLN A 85 -39.63 -5.62 -4.78
C GLN A 85 -39.96 -5.17 -3.35
N PHE A 86 -39.17 -5.62 -2.37
CA PHE A 86 -39.37 -5.23 -0.97
C PHE A 86 -38.85 -3.81 -0.71
N ALA A 87 -37.62 -3.51 -1.10
CA ALA A 87 -36.95 -2.25 -0.83
C ALA A 87 -37.63 -1.05 -1.52
N SER A 88 -38.24 -1.24 -2.70
CA SER A 88 -38.95 -0.16 -3.41
C SER A 88 -40.18 0.37 -2.68
N LYS A 89 -40.63 -0.27 -1.59
CA LYS A 89 -41.73 0.21 -0.74
C LYS A 89 -41.28 1.25 0.29
N TYR A 90 -39.98 1.43 0.47
CA TYR A 90 -39.38 2.26 1.51
C TYR A 90 -38.36 3.23 0.90
N PRO A 91 -37.98 4.31 1.62
CA PRO A 91 -37.01 5.28 1.10
C PRO A 91 -35.64 4.64 0.83
N TYR A 92 -35.13 4.78 -0.40
CA TYR A 92 -33.94 4.05 -0.87
C TYR A 92 -32.69 4.39 -0.03
N TYR A 93 -32.35 5.68 0.05
CA TYR A 93 -31.12 6.13 0.72
C TYR A 93 -31.14 6.00 2.24
N LYS A 94 -32.30 5.68 2.84
CA LYS A 94 -32.39 5.36 4.27
C LYS A 94 -31.83 3.96 4.57
N TYR A 95 -32.00 3.03 3.65
CA TYR A 95 -31.68 1.61 3.89
C TYR A 95 -30.60 1.04 2.95
N ASN A 96 -30.12 1.79 1.95
CA ASN A 96 -29.19 1.29 0.94
C ASN A 96 -27.93 0.63 1.51
N ASN A 97 -27.39 1.19 2.60
CA ASN A 97 -26.23 0.66 3.31
C ASN A 97 -26.39 -0.81 3.75
N LYS A 98 -27.62 -1.32 3.90
CA LYS A 98 -27.91 -2.70 4.27
C LYS A 98 -27.60 -3.70 3.16
N TRP A 99 -27.68 -3.28 1.90
CA TRP A 99 -27.51 -4.17 0.74
C TRP A 99 -26.43 -3.72 -0.25
N SER A 100 -25.91 -2.50 -0.19
CA SER A 100 -24.98 -1.98 -1.21
C SER A 100 -23.76 -2.87 -1.43
N ARG A 101 -23.20 -3.48 -0.38
CA ARG A 101 -22.08 -4.42 -0.54
C ARG A 101 -22.50 -5.72 -1.26
N SER A 102 -23.69 -6.23 -0.96
CA SER A 102 -24.25 -7.41 -1.62
C SER A 102 -24.53 -7.13 -3.10
N VAL A 103 -25.15 -5.98 -3.41
CA VAL A 103 -25.40 -5.55 -4.80
C VAL A 103 -24.09 -5.35 -5.56
N GLN A 104 -23.09 -4.69 -4.96
CA GLN A 104 -21.76 -4.56 -5.56
C GLN A 104 -21.15 -5.93 -5.91
N ASN A 105 -21.25 -6.91 -5.00
CA ASN A 105 -20.71 -8.24 -5.23
C ASN A 105 -21.43 -8.95 -6.40
N VAL A 106 -22.77 -8.84 -6.49
CA VAL A 106 -23.55 -9.38 -7.61
C VAL A 106 -23.19 -8.70 -8.93
N VAL A 107 -23.03 -7.38 -8.93
CA VAL A 107 -22.56 -6.65 -10.11
C VAL A 107 -21.16 -7.15 -10.50
N GLY A 108 -20.29 -7.42 -9.54
CA GLY A 108 -18.95 -7.99 -9.76
C GLY A 108 -18.97 -9.40 -10.36
N THR A 109 -19.81 -10.31 -9.86
CA THR A 109 -19.94 -11.68 -10.40
C THR A 109 -20.47 -11.67 -11.84
N ILE A 110 -21.47 -10.81 -12.12
CA ILE A 110 -22.00 -10.58 -13.48
C ILE A 110 -20.89 -10.01 -14.38
N LEU A 111 -20.22 -8.93 -13.98
CA LEU A 111 -19.16 -8.32 -14.79
C LEU A 111 -18.03 -9.29 -15.11
N LEU A 112 -17.57 -10.08 -14.13
CA LEU A 112 -16.52 -11.07 -14.35
C LEU A 112 -16.98 -12.18 -15.28
N THR A 113 -18.19 -12.72 -15.08
CA THR A 113 -18.75 -13.77 -15.95
C THR A 113 -18.91 -13.27 -17.39
N GLY A 114 -19.39 -12.03 -17.56
CA GLY A 114 -19.58 -11.39 -18.85
C GLY A 114 -18.25 -11.14 -19.56
N TRP A 115 -17.23 -10.73 -18.80
CA TRP A 115 -15.87 -10.53 -19.32
C TRP A 115 -15.24 -11.83 -19.81
N LEU A 116 -15.50 -12.96 -19.14
CA LEU A 116 -15.00 -14.29 -19.53
C LEU A 116 -15.68 -14.86 -20.79
N GLY A 117 -16.66 -14.14 -21.36
CA GLY A 117 -17.44 -14.58 -22.53
C GLY A 117 -18.74 -15.31 -22.17
N GLY A 118 -19.16 -15.27 -20.91
CA GLY A 118 -20.48 -15.74 -20.47
C GLY A 118 -21.58 -14.71 -20.76
N MET A 119 -22.83 -15.11 -20.51
CA MET A 119 -24.05 -14.32 -20.68
C MET A 119 -24.18 -13.75 -22.10
N GLY A 120 -23.95 -14.61 -23.11
CA GLY A 120 -24.25 -14.27 -24.49
C GLY A 120 -25.76 -14.31 -24.74
N THR A 121 -26.29 -13.29 -25.41
CA THR A 121 -27.66 -13.30 -25.94
C THR A 121 -27.63 -13.49 -27.45
N GLU A 122 -28.76 -13.83 -28.06
CA GLU A 122 -28.88 -13.93 -29.53
C GLU A 122 -28.51 -12.62 -30.23
N SER A 123 -28.76 -11.48 -29.58
CA SER A 123 -28.43 -10.14 -30.08
C SER A 123 -26.98 -9.71 -29.82
N ARG A 124 -26.31 -10.28 -28.80
CA ARG A 124 -24.94 -9.92 -28.42
C ARG A 124 -24.16 -11.16 -27.97
N PRO A 125 -23.31 -11.74 -28.84
CA PRO A 125 -22.55 -12.94 -28.49
C PRO A 125 -21.64 -12.71 -27.28
N GLY A 126 -21.41 -13.77 -26.51
CA GLY A 126 -20.52 -13.78 -25.36
C GLY A 126 -19.06 -13.75 -25.82
N GLU A 127 -18.51 -12.54 -25.96
CA GLU A 127 -17.11 -12.35 -26.38
C GLU A 127 -16.19 -12.15 -25.17
N LEU A 128 -15.06 -12.85 -25.18
CA LEU A 128 -14.02 -12.72 -24.16
C LEU A 128 -13.41 -11.31 -24.20
N GLY A 129 -13.42 -10.62 -23.06
CA GLY A 129 -12.92 -9.24 -22.90
C GLY A 129 -14.00 -8.17 -22.95
N ARG A 130 -15.28 -8.56 -23.09
CA ARG A 130 -16.42 -7.64 -23.16
C ARG A 130 -16.68 -6.95 -21.81
N LEU A 131 -16.74 -5.62 -21.82
CA LEU A 131 -17.25 -4.85 -20.69
C LEU A 131 -18.77 -4.67 -20.83
N LEU A 132 -19.53 -5.12 -19.83
CA LEU A 132 -20.97 -4.83 -19.74
C LEU A 132 -21.17 -3.44 -19.16
N THR A 133 -22.04 -2.65 -19.78
CA THR A 133 -22.45 -1.33 -19.28
C THR A 133 -23.32 -1.47 -18.02
N ILE A 134 -23.55 -0.37 -17.29
CA ILE A 134 -24.46 -0.41 -16.15
C ILE A 134 -25.88 -0.74 -16.62
N GLU A 135 -26.27 -0.27 -17.80
CA GLU A 135 -27.55 -0.57 -18.44
C GLU A 135 -27.69 -2.07 -18.75
N ASP A 136 -26.65 -2.70 -19.33
CA ASP A 136 -26.63 -4.15 -19.58
C ASP A 136 -26.83 -4.94 -18.27
N VAL A 137 -26.17 -4.51 -17.18
CA VAL A 137 -26.30 -5.14 -15.86
C VAL A 137 -27.71 -4.96 -15.29
N GLY A 138 -28.31 -3.78 -15.47
CA GLY A 138 -29.69 -3.49 -15.08
C GLY A 138 -30.70 -4.37 -15.84
N GLU A 139 -30.49 -4.60 -17.13
CA GLU A 139 -31.31 -5.50 -17.94
C GLU A 139 -31.22 -6.95 -17.45
N ILE A 140 -30.01 -7.44 -17.17
CA ILE A 140 -29.77 -8.79 -16.64
C ILE A 140 -30.47 -8.98 -15.28
N LEU A 141 -30.32 -8.01 -14.38
CA LEU A 141 -30.94 -8.04 -13.05
C LEU A 141 -32.43 -7.68 -13.05
N ARG A 142 -32.96 -7.16 -14.16
CA ARG A 142 -34.33 -6.65 -14.31
C ARG A 142 -34.64 -5.53 -13.31
N VAL A 143 -33.66 -4.67 -13.06
CA VAL A 143 -33.71 -3.58 -12.09
C VAL A 143 -33.29 -2.28 -12.78
N PRO A 144 -33.98 -1.15 -12.51
CA PRO A 144 -33.58 0.14 -13.08
C PRO A 144 -32.21 0.59 -12.57
N VAL A 145 -31.54 1.43 -13.35
CA VAL A 145 -30.20 1.94 -13.03
C VAL A 145 -30.25 3.44 -12.82
N ASN A 146 -29.54 3.92 -11.79
CA ASN A 146 -29.33 5.34 -11.52
C ASN A 146 -30.58 6.23 -11.65
N LEU A 147 -31.67 5.84 -10.99
CA LEU A 147 -32.93 6.59 -11.01
C LEU A 147 -32.76 7.97 -10.39
N LYS A 148 -33.41 8.97 -10.99
CA LYS A 148 -33.40 10.37 -10.52
C LYS A 148 -34.79 10.97 -10.37
N ASP A 149 -35.77 10.34 -11.00
CA ASP A 149 -37.17 10.79 -11.11
C ASP A 149 -38.05 10.25 -9.98
N ARG A 150 -37.69 9.13 -9.37
CA ARG A 150 -38.47 8.49 -8.29
C ARG A 150 -37.57 7.77 -7.28
N ASP A 151 -38.07 7.66 -6.05
CA ASP A 151 -37.42 6.92 -4.97
C ASP A 151 -37.84 5.45 -5.04
N ALA A 152 -37.00 4.63 -5.67
CA ALA A 152 -37.21 3.20 -5.83
C ALA A 152 -35.85 2.48 -5.87
N PHE A 153 -35.87 1.16 -5.69
CA PHE A 153 -34.66 0.35 -5.78
C PHE A 153 -34.03 0.46 -7.16
N HIS A 154 -32.75 0.82 -7.21
CA HIS A 154 -31.96 0.92 -8.42
C HIS A 154 -30.49 0.63 -8.13
N ILE A 155 -29.74 0.29 -9.18
CA ILE A 155 -28.29 0.12 -9.11
C ILE A 155 -27.63 1.49 -9.27
N THR A 156 -26.78 1.86 -8.33
CA THR A 156 -26.06 3.14 -8.39
C THR A 156 -24.80 3.05 -9.23
N ILE A 157 -24.36 4.20 -9.76
CA ILE A 157 -23.05 4.30 -10.43
C ILE A 157 -21.92 3.93 -9.48
N GLU A 158 -22.04 4.26 -8.19
CA GLU A 158 -21.05 3.92 -7.17
C GLU A 158 -20.86 2.41 -7.03
N GLU A 159 -21.95 1.64 -6.89
CA GLU A 159 -21.89 0.18 -6.80
C GLU A 159 -21.26 -0.44 -8.05
N TYR A 160 -21.57 0.08 -9.24
CA TYR A 160 -20.99 -0.36 -10.50
C TYR A 160 -19.49 -0.04 -10.60
N LEU A 161 -19.06 1.17 -10.26
CA LEU A 161 -17.64 1.56 -10.27
C LEU A 161 -16.83 0.74 -9.26
N LEU A 162 -17.37 0.52 -8.05
CA LEU A 162 -16.71 -0.28 -7.03
C LEU A 162 -16.59 -1.76 -7.48
N ALA A 163 -17.63 -2.31 -8.12
CA ALA A 163 -17.57 -3.65 -8.70
C ALA A 163 -16.51 -3.75 -9.81
N LEU A 164 -16.35 -2.71 -10.64
CA LEU A 164 -15.28 -2.64 -11.64
C LEU A 164 -13.88 -2.67 -11.00
N THR A 165 -13.69 -2.05 -9.84
CA THR A 165 -12.40 -2.16 -9.13
C THR A 165 -12.16 -3.59 -8.64
N ASP A 166 -13.19 -4.27 -8.13
CA ASP A 166 -13.08 -5.64 -7.62
C ASP A 166 -12.73 -6.64 -8.72
N ILE A 167 -13.29 -6.50 -9.94
CA ILE A 167 -12.93 -7.39 -11.04
C ILE A 167 -11.47 -7.22 -11.48
N THR A 168 -10.87 -6.03 -11.37
CA THR A 168 -9.44 -5.86 -11.75
C THR A 168 -8.50 -6.64 -10.84
N GLU A 169 -8.86 -6.78 -9.55
CA GLU A 169 -8.12 -7.60 -8.62
C GLU A 169 -8.18 -9.08 -9.04
N GLU A 170 -9.38 -9.58 -9.33
CA GLU A 170 -9.60 -10.97 -9.72
C GLU A 170 -8.99 -11.32 -11.08
N LEU A 171 -9.09 -10.42 -12.06
CA LEU A 171 -8.44 -10.55 -13.36
C LEU A 171 -6.90 -10.52 -13.22
N SER A 172 -6.34 -9.68 -12.36
CA SER A 172 -4.88 -9.68 -12.12
C SER A 172 -4.38 -11.01 -11.55
N ARG A 173 -5.22 -11.69 -10.76
CA ARG A 173 -4.95 -13.04 -10.27
C ARG A 173 -5.07 -14.07 -11.38
N LEU A 174 -6.14 -13.99 -12.18
CA LEU A 174 -6.36 -14.87 -13.32
C LEU A 174 -5.19 -14.79 -14.30
N ALA A 175 -4.68 -13.60 -14.60
CA ALA A 175 -3.57 -13.38 -15.52
C ALA A 175 -2.33 -14.24 -15.19
N MET A 176 -1.96 -14.36 -13.92
CA MET A 176 -0.82 -15.19 -13.48
C MET A 176 -1.14 -16.69 -13.62
N ASN A 177 -2.35 -17.09 -13.27
CA ASN A 177 -2.78 -18.47 -13.35
C ASN A 177 -2.94 -18.93 -14.81
N SER A 178 -3.37 -18.05 -15.71
CA SER A 178 -3.43 -18.29 -17.15
C SER A 178 -2.05 -18.56 -17.73
N VAL A 179 -1.01 -17.81 -17.31
CA VAL A 179 0.39 -18.12 -17.69
C VAL A 179 0.80 -19.51 -17.22
N THR A 180 0.42 -19.88 -15.98
CA THR A 180 0.71 -21.20 -15.41
C THR A 180 0.03 -22.33 -16.20
N LEU A 181 -1.18 -22.07 -16.70
CA LEU A 181 -1.94 -22.98 -17.56
C LEU A 181 -1.53 -22.94 -19.04
N GLY A 182 -0.58 -22.08 -19.42
CA GLY A 182 -0.05 -21.95 -20.78
C GLY A 182 -0.85 -21.06 -21.72
N ASP A 183 -1.85 -20.32 -21.24
CA ASP A 183 -2.62 -19.37 -22.05
C ASP A 183 -2.07 -17.95 -21.92
N VAL A 184 -1.07 -17.64 -22.74
CA VAL A 184 -0.46 -16.31 -22.80
C VAL A 184 -1.38 -15.28 -23.46
N ALA A 185 -2.24 -15.70 -24.39
CA ALA A 185 -3.13 -14.79 -25.11
C ALA A 185 -4.18 -14.17 -24.18
N LEU A 186 -4.72 -14.96 -23.26
CA LEU A 186 -5.62 -14.49 -22.21
C LEU A 186 -4.93 -13.49 -21.28
N THR A 187 -3.68 -13.76 -20.86
CA THR A 187 -2.91 -12.83 -20.03
C THR A 187 -2.69 -11.47 -20.72
N VAL A 188 -2.36 -11.46 -22.01
CA VAL A 188 -2.21 -10.22 -22.79
C VAL A 188 -3.53 -9.45 -22.85
N ARG A 189 -4.65 -10.14 -23.08
CA ARG A 189 -5.98 -9.52 -23.11
C ARG A 189 -6.38 -8.93 -21.76
N ILE A 190 -6.12 -9.64 -20.65
CA ILE A 190 -6.34 -9.12 -19.29
C ILE A 190 -5.51 -7.86 -19.06
N SER A 191 -4.24 -7.87 -19.44
CA SER A 191 -3.34 -6.72 -19.25
C SER A 191 -3.84 -5.48 -19.98
N SER A 192 -4.23 -5.61 -21.25
CA SER A 192 -4.82 -4.50 -22.02
C SER A 192 -6.09 -3.98 -21.34
N PHE A 193 -7.00 -4.87 -20.97
CA PHE A 193 -8.27 -4.50 -20.36
C PHE A 193 -8.11 -3.73 -19.05
N ILE A 194 -7.25 -4.21 -18.13
CA ILE A 194 -7.02 -3.53 -16.84
C ILE A 194 -6.39 -2.14 -17.07
N LYS A 195 -5.49 -1.99 -18.05
CA LYS A 195 -4.90 -0.70 -18.40
C LYS A 195 -5.92 0.26 -18.98
N ASP A 196 -6.77 -0.19 -19.90
CA ASP A 196 -7.82 0.61 -20.51
C ASP A 196 -8.83 1.07 -19.45
N LEU A 197 -9.21 0.17 -18.53
CA LEU A 197 -10.11 0.49 -17.42
C LEU A 197 -9.48 1.50 -16.45
N PHE A 198 -8.19 1.35 -16.12
CA PHE A 198 -7.47 2.30 -15.28
C PHE A 198 -7.36 3.68 -15.94
N ALA A 199 -7.07 3.74 -17.24
CA ALA A 199 -7.08 4.99 -18.00
C ALA A 199 -8.48 5.64 -18.00
N GLY A 200 -9.54 4.83 -18.18
CA GLY A 200 -10.93 5.28 -18.08
C GLY A 200 -11.25 5.89 -16.71
N PHE A 201 -10.80 5.26 -15.62
CA PHE A 201 -10.97 5.80 -14.28
C PHE A 201 -10.24 7.13 -14.07
N GLN A 202 -9.06 7.33 -14.68
CA GLN A 202 -8.33 8.60 -14.58
C GLN A 202 -9.05 9.78 -15.24
N LEU A 203 -9.99 9.52 -16.16
CA LEU A 203 -10.84 10.55 -16.76
C LEU A 203 -11.97 11.00 -15.82
N LEU A 204 -12.27 10.23 -14.77
CA LEU A 204 -13.33 10.54 -13.82
C LEU A 204 -12.82 11.51 -12.74
N ASN A 205 -13.50 12.65 -12.60
CA ASN A 205 -13.23 13.58 -11.50
C ASN A 205 -13.93 13.12 -10.21
N LEU A 206 -13.38 12.08 -9.57
CA LEU A 206 -13.94 11.49 -8.35
C LEU A 206 -13.71 12.37 -7.13
N LYS A 207 -14.68 12.41 -6.21
CA LYS A 207 -14.53 13.07 -4.90
C LYS A 207 -13.60 12.24 -4.00
N ASN A 208 -13.15 12.83 -2.90
CA ASN A 208 -12.27 12.11 -1.96
C ASN A 208 -13.08 11.17 -1.04
N ASP A 209 -13.53 10.05 -1.61
CA ASP A 209 -14.38 9.05 -0.97
C ASP A 209 -13.83 7.61 -1.15
N ILE A 210 -14.66 6.61 -0.84
CA ILE A 210 -14.29 5.20 -0.99
C ILE A 210 -14.04 4.80 -2.44
N VAL A 211 -14.78 5.38 -3.40
CA VAL A 211 -14.63 5.08 -4.83
C VAL A 211 -13.26 5.53 -5.31
N ARG A 212 -12.83 6.76 -4.97
CA ARG A 212 -11.47 7.23 -5.29
C ARG A 212 -10.40 6.32 -4.70
N LYS A 213 -10.53 5.95 -3.42
CA LYS A 213 -9.53 5.06 -2.76
C LYS A 213 -9.42 3.70 -3.44
N ARG A 214 -10.55 3.10 -3.85
CA ARG A 214 -10.58 1.81 -4.55
C ARG A 214 -10.03 1.92 -5.97
N VAL A 215 -10.39 2.98 -6.69
CA VAL A 215 -9.84 3.28 -8.03
C VAL A 215 -8.33 3.51 -7.98
N ASP A 216 -7.82 4.24 -6.98
CA ASP A 216 -6.39 4.46 -6.80
C ASP A 216 -5.62 3.17 -6.50
N ALA A 217 -6.28 2.17 -5.88
CA ALA A 217 -5.69 0.86 -5.63
C ALA A 217 -5.49 0.04 -6.93
N VAL A 218 -6.24 0.34 -8.01
CA VAL A 218 -6.12 -0.35 -9.31
C VAL A 218 -4.72 -0.22 -9.91
N LYS A 219 -3.96 0.84 -9.57
CA LYS A 219 -2.56 0.99 -9.99
C LYS A 219 -1.68 -0.20 -9.59
N TYR A 220 -1.98 -0.86 -8.48
CA TYR A 220 -1.25 -2.05 -8.03
C TYR A 220 -1.60 -3.27 -8.87
N HIS A 221 -2.85 -3.40 -9.30
CA HIS A 221 -3.29 -4.46 -10.22
C HIS A 221 -2.68 -4.28 -11.62
N VAL A 222 -2.63 -3.03 -12.12
CA VAL A 222 -1.93 -2.67 -13.37
C VAL A 222 -0.47 -3.08 -13.30
N LYS A 223 0.25 -2.68 -12.24
CA LYS A 223 1.66 -3.05 -12.06
C LYS A 223 1.84 -4.57 -12.09
N LYS A 224 0.99 -5.30 -11.36
CA LYS A 224 1.05 -6.76 -11.26
C LYS A 224 0.92 -7.45 -12.64
N VAL A 225 0.00 -7.00 -13.48
CA VAL A 225 -0.14 -7.57 -14.83
C VAL A 225 0.95 -7.10 -15.79
N GLU A 226 1.52 -5.90 -15.59
CA GLU A 226 2.69 -5.43 -16.33
C GLU A 226 3.93 -6.26 -16.05
N ASP A 227 4.19 -6.58 -14.79
CA ASP A 227 5.33 -7.40 -14.37
C ASP A 227 5.23 -8.80 -15.01
N VAL A 228 4.02 -9.39 -15.05
CA VAL A 228 3.78 -10.68 -15.74
C VAL A 228 4.04 -10.60 -17.25
N ILE A 229 3.56 -9.54 -17.91
CA ILE A 229 3.80 -9.34 -19.36
C ILE A 229 5.28 -9.10 -19.64
N TYR A 230 5.96 -8.36 -18.77
CA TYR A 230 7.40 -8.12 -18.85
C TYR A 230 8.17 -9.44 -18.76
N ASP A 231 7.85 -10.31 -17.80
CA ASP A 231 8.48 -11.64 -17.67
C ASP A 231 8.26 -12.53 -18.90
N LEU A 232 7.06 -12.50 -19.48
CA LEU A 232 6.74 -13.21 -20.73
C LEU A 232 7.54 -12.65 -21.91
N SER A 233 7.72 -11.33 -21.98
CA SER A 233 8.48 -10.65 -23.02
C SER A 233 9.96 -11.02 -22.98
N LEU A 234 10.57 -11.05 -21.78
CA LEU A 234 11.96 -11.44 -21.58
C LEU A 234 12.23 -12.88 -22.05
N ARG A 235 11.21 -13.75 -21.96
CA ARG A 235 11.27 -15.15 -22.35
C ARG A 235 10.86 -15.38 -23.81
N ASN A 236 10.51 -14.34 -24.56
CA ASN A 236 9.97 -14.42 -25.93
C ASN A 236 8.73 -15.33 -26.04
N LEU A 237 7.88 -15.35 -25.01
CA LEU A 237 6.67 -16.16 -24.96
C LEU A 237 5.41 -15.41 -25.40
N LEU A 238 5.53 -14.11 -25.69
CA LEU A 238 4.43 -13.32 -26.22
C LEU A 238 4.05 -13.82 -27.62
N PRO A 239 2.76 -13.90 -27.96
CA PRO A 239 2.32 -14.16 -29.32
C PRO A 239 2.98 -13.15 -30.26
N LYS A 240 3.66 -13.62 -31.31
CA LYS A 240 4.13 -12.76 -32.40
C LYS A 240 2.90 -12.22 -33.13
N ALA A 241 2.33 -11.11 -32.67
CA ALA A 241 1.32 -10.41 -33.43
C ALA A 241 2.01 -9.74 -34.63
N ASP A 242 1.50 -10.01 -35.83
CA ASP A 242 1.90 -9.34 -37.07
C ASP A 242 1.90 -7.82 -36.87
N MET A 243 3.10 -7.23 -36.93
CA MET A 243 3.27 -5.78 -36.95
C MET A 243 2.82 -5.23 -38.30
N SER A 244 1.51 -5.10 -38.50
CA SER A 244 0.96 -4.18 -39.49
C SER A 244 -0.34 -3.59 -38.95
N GLN A 245 -0.34 -2.27 -38.84
CA GLN A 245 -1.46 -1.40 -38.43
C GLN A 245 -1.65 -1.36 -36.89
N THR A 246 -1.13 -0.35 -36.19
CA THR A 246 -1.72 0.97 -36.20
C THR A 246 -0.65 2.02 -35.89
N SER A 247 -0.40 2.91 -36.86
CA SER A 247 0.40 4.12 -36.65
C SER A 247 -0.46 5.14 -35.91
N GLY A 248 -0.10 5.45 -34.67
CA GLY A 248 -0.67 6.54 -33.90
C GLY A 248 0.48 7.30 -33.23
N LYS A 249 0.80 8.48 -33.76
CA LYS A 249 1.80 9.40 -33.22
C LYS A 249 1.52 9.68 -31.74
N GLY A 250 2.41 9.24 -30.85
CA GLY A 250 2.41 9.56 -29.43
C GLY A 250 3.82 9.98 -29.00
N VAL A 251 3.89 11.16 -28.39
CA VAL A 251 5.01 11.88 -27.75
C VAL A 251 6.15 10.98 -27.24
N PRO A 252 7.44 11.36 -27.40
CA PRO A 252 8.54 10.55 -26.90
C PRO A 252 8.48 10.48 -25.37
N ALA A 253 8.11 9.31 -24.86
CA ALA A 253 8.28 8.96 -23.46
C ALA A 253 9.77 8.91 -23.17
N GLN A 254 10.22 9.92 -22.41
CA GLN A 254 11.54 10.01 -21.85
C GLN A 254 11.80 8.74 -21.02
N GLU A 255 12.78 7.97 -21.47
CA GLU A 255 13.19 6.69 -20.91
C GLU A 255 13.70 6.89 -19.46
N LEU A 256 12.81 6.71 -18.49
CA LEU A 256 13.21 6.54 -17.10
C LEU A 256 13.61 5.08 -16.92
N ALA A 257 14.91 4.81 -17.10
CA ALA A 257 15.50 3.50 -16.88
C ALA A 257 15.14 2.96 -15.48
N LYS A 258 14.31 1.91 -15.42
CA LYS A 258 14.12 1.09 -14.21
C LYS A 258 15.37 0.21 -14.00
N PRO A 259 15.91 0.10 -12.77
CA PRO A 259 17.02 -0.80 -12.49
C PRO A 259 16.59 -2.26 -12.56
N LYS A 260 17.48 -3.12 -13.08
CA LYS A 260 17.40 -4.59 -13.06
C LYS A 260 17.25 -5.10 -11.61
N GLU A 261 16.06 -5.59 -11.23
CA GLU A 261 15.90 -6.48 -10.08
C GLU A 261 16.44 -7.86 -10.49
N THR A 262 17.49 -8.30 -9.80
CA THR A 262 18.02 -9.67 -9.91
C THR A 262 17.69 -10.33 -8.58
N ASP A 263 17.08 -11.52 -8.60
CA ASP A 263 16.81 -12.40 -7.43
C ASP A 263 18.11 -12.89 -6.76
N ALA A 264 19.00 -11.97 -6.41
CA ALA A 264 20.19 -12.23 -5.62
C ALA A 264 19.89 -11.91 -4.15
N PRO A 265 20.27 -12.78 -3.20
CA PRO A 265 20.06 -12.52 -1.78
C PRO A 265 20.72 -11.20 -1.39
N MET A 266 19.99 -10.37 -0.63
CA MET A 266 20.46 -9.06 -0.22
C MET A 266 21.83 -9.15 0.47
N GLN A 267 22.78 -8.32 0.03
CA GLN A 267 24.14 -8.29 0.56
C GLN A 267 24.31 -7.14 1.58
N ALA A 268 25.21 -7.34 2.55
CA ALA A 268 25.57 -6.30 3.51
C ALA A 268 26.39 -5.19 2.82
N VAL A 269 26.06 -3.94 3.13
CA VAL A 269 26.72 -2.79 2.52
C VAL A 269 28.11 -2.60 3.11
N ARG A 270 29.15 -2.73 2.27
CA ARG A 270 30.55 -2.50 2.69
C ARG A 270 30.90 -1.02 2.61
N THR A 271 31.63 -0.54 3.61
CA THR A 271 32.17 0.82 3.63
C THR A 271 33.26 1.02 2.58
N ILE A 272 33.36 2.23 2.04
CA ILE A 272 34.39 2.59 1.04
C ILE A 272 35.79 2.47 1.68
N PRO A 273 36.75 1.76 1.06
CA PRO A 273 38.07 1.47 1.65
C PRO A 273 39.08 2.63 1.50
N SER A 274 38.66 3.89 1.74
CA SER A 274 39.56 5.05 1.75
C SER A 274 40.01 5.41 3.17
N PRO A 275 41.22 5.95 3.37
CA PRO A 275 41.71 6.34 4.69
C PRO A 275 40.82 7.41 5.34
N GLU A 276 40.30 8.33 4.54
CA GLU A 276 39.35 9.37 4.98
C GLU A 276 38.01 8.76 5.43
N ALA A 277 37.47 7.79 4.68
CA ALA A 277 36.24 7.09 5.05
C ALA A 277 36.40 6.27 6.33
N GLN A 278 37.56 5.64 6.54
CA GLN A 278 37.84 4.89 7.76
C GLN A 278 37.96 5.81 8.98
N ALA A 279 38.66 6.93 8.86
CA ALA A 279 38.75 7.92 9.93
C ALA A 279 37.37 8.47 10.31
N LEU A 280 36.56 8.87 9.31
CA LEU A 280 35.23 9.42 9.57
C LEU A 280 34.26 8.36 10.10
N ARG A 281 34.36 7.11 9.65
CA ARG A 281 33.55 5.99 10.13
C ARG A 281 33.61 5.84 11.66
N HIS A 282 34.81 5.91 12.23
CA HIS A 282 35.06 5.82 13.67
C HIS A 282 34.82 7.14 14.42
N ALA A 283 35.15 8.28 13.81
CA ALA A 283 34.93 9.59 14.42
C ALA A 283 33.45 9.94 14.54
N HIS A 284 32.63 9.59 13.54
CA HIS A 284 31.21 9.95 13.45
C HIS A 284 30.38 9.60 14.70
N PRO A 285 30.35 8.34 15.21
CA PRO A 285 29.56 8.02 16.41
C PRO A 285 30.04 8.79 17.65
N ALA A 286 31.36 8.99 17.80
CA ALA A 286 31.93 9.76 18.90
C ALA A 286 31.52 11.25 18.83
N VAL A 287 31.56 11.85 17.64
CA VAL A 287 31.14 13.24 17.41
C VAL A 287 29.63 13.40 17.66
N LEU A 288 28.80 12.46 17.21
CA LEU A 288 27.35 12.50 17.49
C LEU A 288 27.04 12.44 18.99
N LEU A 289 27.67 11.54 19.73
CA LEU A 289 27.46 11.44 21.18
C LEU A 289 28.02 12.66 21.91
N ALA A 290 29.18 13.18 21.50
CA ALA A 290 29.75 14.38 22.09
C ALA A 290 28.83 15.60 21.89
N LEU A 291 28.31 15.81 20.68
CA LEU A 291 27.36 16.89 20.39
C LEU A 291 26.06 16.73 21.17
N PHE A 292 25.54 15.51 21.26
CA PHE A 292 24.35 15.22 22.06
C PHE A 292 24.59 15.52 23.56
N ALA A 293 25.73 15.08 24.10
CA ALA A 293 26.10 15.31 25.50
C ALA A 293 26.29 16.80 25.81
N ILE A 294 26.94 17.57 24.92
CA ILE A 294 27.13 19.02 25.08
C ILE A 294 25.77 19.74 25.09
N ARG A 295 24.84 19.33 24.21
CA ARG A 295 23.51 19.92 24.12
C ARG A 295 22.50 19.36 25.12
N PHE A 296 22.85 18.34 25.90
CA PHE A 296 21.91 17.62 26.77
C PHE A 296 21.22 18.56 27.78
N ARG A 297 21.97 19.46 28.42
CA ARG A 297 21.38 20.43 29.37
C ARG A 297 20.38 21.37 28.69
N ALA A 298 20.67 21.81 27.47
CA ALA A 298 19.76 22.63 26.68
C ALA A 298 18.54 21.82 26.23
N LEU A 299 18.71 20.54 25.89
CA LEU A 299 17.64 19.64 25.50
C LEU A 299 16.65 19.40 26.65
N VAL A 300 17.15 19.29 27.88
CA VAL A 300 16.31 19.15 29.08
C VAL A 300 15.55 20.45 29.38
N ALA A 301 16.18 21.61 29.18
CA ALA A 301 15.58 22.91 29.48
C ALA A 301 14.55 23.36 28.42
N ASP A 302 14.84 23.18 27.14
CA ASP A 302 13.96 23.50 26.01
C ASP A 302 14.15 22.45 24.89
N PRO A 303 13.34 21.38 24.89
CA PRO A 303 13.49 20.29 23.94
C PRO A 303 13.26 20.72 22.49
N VAL A 304 12.25 21.55 22.23
CA VAL A 304 11.82 21.89 20.85
C VAL A 304 12.88 22.74 20.16
N SER A 305 13.32 23.83 20.80
CA SER A 305 14.36 24.71 20.25
C SER A 305 15.70 23.99 20.10
N THR A 306 16.04 23.12 21.06
CA THR A 306 17.29 22.37 21.00
C THR A 306 17.28 21.33 19.88
N MET A 307 16.19 20.58 19.69
CA MET A 307 16.05 19.66 18.55
C MET A 307 16.11 20.41 17.22
N GLN A 308 15.31 21.48 17.06
CA GLN A 308 15.28 22.28 15.83
C GLN A 308 16.65 22.84 15.46
N SER A 309 17.37 23.42 16.43
CA SER A 309 18.70 23.99 16.20
C SER A 309 19.79 22.94 15.99
N SER A 310 19.59 21.70 16.45
CA SER A 310 20.57 20.61 16.28
C SER A 310 20.40 19.90 14.93
N LEU A 311 19.20 19.90 14.34
CA LEU A 311 18.89 19.21 13.09
C LEU A 311 19.86 19.52 11.92
N PRO A 312 20.18 20.78 11.60
CA PRO A 312 21.11 21.08 10.50
C PRO A 312 22.51 20.50 10.72
N VAL A 313 22.98 20.50 11.97
CA VAL A 313 24.30 19.96 12.34
C VAL A 313 24.31 18.44 12.21
N ILE A 314 23.27 17.77 12.70
CA ILE A 314 23.14 16.31 12.59
C ILE A 314 23.00 15.89 11.13
N LEU A 315 22.21 16.62 10.35
CA LEU A 315 22.07 16.38 8.91
C LEU A 315 23.40 16.53 8.19
N ALA A 316 24.18 17.58 8.48
CA ALA A 316 25.49 17.75 7.89
C ALA A 316 26.45 16.59 8.23
N LEU A 317 26.42 16.10 9.48
CA LEU A 317 27.21 14.95 9.91
C LEU A 317 26.79 13.64 9.23
N GLN A 318 25.48 13.39 9.13
CA GLN A 318 24.93 12.23 8.46
C GLN A 318 25.19 12.27 6.95
N ALA A 319 25.05 13.44 6.32
CA ALA A 319 25.38 13.65 4.91
C ALA A 319 26.88 13.44 4.65
N ALA A 320 27.75 13.99 5.50
CA ALA A 320 29.19 13.75 5.41
C ALA A 320 29.52 12.25 5.52
N TYR A 321 28.98 11.57 6.55
CA TYR A 321 29.18 10.13 6.74
C TYR A 321 28.68 9.29 5.56
N THR A 322 27.45 9.52 5.09
CA THR A 322 26.87 8.75 3.98
C THR A 322 27.62 8.99 2.67
N VAL A 323 27.96 10.24 2.34
CA VAL A 323 28.64 10.59 1.08
C VAL A 323 30.07 10.05 1.03
N THR A 324 30.81 10.05 2.15
CA THR A 324 32.21 9.60 2.15
C THR A 324 32.40 8.14 2.50
N CYS A 325 31.59 7.57 3.40
CA CYS A 325 31.82 6.23 3.95
C CYS A 325 30.97 5.14 3.28
N LEU A 326 29.83 5.50 2.67
CA LEU A 326 28.88 4.53 2.14
C LEU A 326 28.73 4.63 0.62
N PRO A 327 28.52 3.50 -0.09
CA PRO A 327 28.20 3.52 -1.51
C PRO A 327 26.77 4.06 -1.73
N ALA A 328 26.60 4.89 -2.76
CA ALA A 328 25.29 5.39 -3.16
C ALA A 328 24.42 4.27 -3.75
N ALA A 329 23.10 4.37 -3.58
CA ALA A 329 22.14 3.46 -4.19
C ALA A 329 22.39 3.37 -5.71
N GLY A 330 22.46 2.14 -6.23
CA GLY A 330 22.78 1.85 -7.62
C GLY A 330 24.28 1.70 -7.94
N SER A 331 25.20 2.01 -7.02
CA SER A 331 26.65 1.81 -7.23
C SER A 331 27.16 0.42 -6.81
N GLN A 332 26.32 -0.42 -6.20
CA GLN A 332 26.72 -1.71 -5.62
C GLN A 332 26.93 -2.85 -6.64
N GLY A 333 26.69 -2.60 -7.94
CA GLY A 333 27.00 -3.50 -9.05
C GLY A 333 28.29 -3.16 -9.82
N ALA A 334 28.96 -2.04 -9.49
CA ALA A 334 30.22 -1.65 -10.14
C ALA A 334 31.37 -2.47 -9.54
N LYS A 335 32.06 -3.26 -10.38
CA LYS A 335 33.21 -4.09 -9.98
C LYS A 335 34.20 -3.27 -9.14
N THR A 336 34.63 -3.87 -8.03
CA THR A 336 35.62 -3.32 -7.11
C THR A 336 36.85 -2.77 -7.85
N PHE A 337 37.27 -1.58 -7.46
CA PHE A 337 38.48 -0.91 -7.94
C PHE A 337 39.69 -1.85 -7.76
N ARG A 338 40.08 -2.55 -8.84
CA ARG A 338 41.29 -3.37 -8.85
C ARG A 338 42.47 -2.39 -8.80
N LYS A 339 43.24 -2.40 -7.71
CA LYS A 339 44.49 -1.63 -7.60
C LYS A 339 45.38 -2.03 -8.78
N LEU A 340 45.58 -1.12 -9.74
CA LEU A 340 46.46 -1.38 -10.88
C LEU A 340 47.86 -1.67 -10.36
N ARG A 341 48.48 -2.72 -10.89
CA ARG A 341 49.90 -3.01 -10.60
C ARG A 341 50.75 -1.90 -11.24
N PRO A 342 51.90 -1.54 -10.67
CA PRO A 342 52.75 -0.48 -11.22
C PRO A 342 53.12 -0.80 -12.67
N GLY A 343 52.64 -0.01 -13.64
CA GLY A 343 52.99 -0.13 -15.07
C GLY A 343 51.85 -0.22 -16.09
N GLU A 344 50.57 -0.39 -15.69
CA GLU A 344 49.46 -0.38 -16.66
C GLU A 344 48.98 1.05 -16.99
N LYS A 345 49.01 1.43 -18.27
CA LYS A 345 48.46 2.71 -18.76
C LYS A 345 46.93 2.65 -18.87
N LYS A 346 46.24 3.65 -18.31
CA LYS A 346 44.77 3.82 -18.33
C LYS A 346 44.26 3.91 -19.78
N LYS A 347 43.44 2.94 -20.21
CA LYS A 347 42.72 2.98 -21.49
C LYS A 347 41.48 3.86 -21.32
N THR A 348 41.42 4.97 -22.05
CA THR A 348 40.28 5.90 -22.09
C THR A 348 39.14 5.29 -22.91
N GLY A 349 38.09 4.83 -22.24
CA GLY A 349 36.89 4.32 -22.89
C GLY A 349 35.74 4.10 -21.90
N SER A 350 34.72 4.94 -22.01
CA SER A 350 33.38 4.84 -21.39
C SER A 350 33.32 4.80 -19.86
N GLU A 351 33.44 5.96 -19.22
CA GLU A 351 32.93 6.17 -17.86
C GLU A 351 31.39 6.10 -17.91
N THR A 352 30.82 4.93 -17.59
CA THR A 352 29.41 4.85 -17.18
C THR A 352 29.24 5.76 -15.97
N ALA A 353 28.55 6.88 -16.15
CA ALA A 353 28.27 7.86 -15.10
C ALA A 353 27.62 7.15 -13.91
N GLY A 354 28.33 7.11 -12.77
CA GLY A 354 27.75 6.66 -11.51
C GLY A 354 26.59 7.57 -11.08
N PRO A 355 25.76 7.14 -10.11
CA PRO A 355 24.70 8.00 -9.59
C PRO A 355 25.31 9.30 -9.04
N ASN A 356 24.69 10.44 -9.37
CA ASN A 356 25.10 11.73 -8.85
C ASN A 356 24.93 11.75 -7.32
N LEU A 357 26.04 11.70 -6.57
CA LEU A 357 26.06 11.63 -5.10
C LEU A 357 25.18 12.71 -4.44
N ALA A 358 25.21 13.93 -4.98
CA ALA A 358 24.38 15.04 -4.52
C ALA A 358 22.87 14.78 -4.73
N VAL A 359 22.50 14.18 -5.86
CA VAL A 359 21.11 13.83 -6.16
C VAL A 359 20.66 12.68 -5.26
N THR A 360 21.48 11.64 -5.08
CA THR A 360 21.15 10.52 -4.18
C THR A 360 20.99 10.99 -2.73
N SER A 361 21.89 11.86 -2.26
CA SER A 361 21.81 12.45 -0.92
C SER A 361 20.57 13.32 -0.74
N LEU A 362 20.21 14.13 -1.75
CA LEU A 362 19.00 14.96 -1.73
C LEU A 362 17.72 14.10 -1.73
N VAL A 363 17.65 13.07 -2.57
CA VAL A 363 16.52 12.15 -2.61
C VAL A 363 16.38 11.40 -1.28
N ALA A 364 17.48 10.90 -0.72
CA ALA A 364 17.48 10.26 0.59
C ALA A 364 17.00 11.21 1.71
N PHE A 365 17.38 12.49 1.63
CA PHE A 365 16.92 13.51 2.58
C PHE A 365 15.42 13.78 2.48
N VAL A 366 14.88 13.94 1.27
CA VAL A 366 13.43 14.10 1.06
C VAL A 366 12.67 12.89 1.60
N LEU A 367 13.13 11.67 1.30
CA LEU A 367 12.51 10.44 1.79
C LEU A 367 12.55 10.35 3.32
N THR A 368 13.63 10.82 3.95
CA THR A 368 13.80 10.88 5.41
C THR A 368 12.77 11.82 6.07
N ILE A 369 12.47 12.96 5.45
CA ILE A 369 11.43 13.87 5.94
C ILE A 369 10.04 13.21 5.81
N VAL A 370 9.77 12.58 4.67
CA VAL A 370 8.50 11.89 4.43
C VAL A 370 8.30 10.74 5.43
N SER A 371 9.32 9.91 5.66
CA SER A 371 9.25 8.79 6.60
C SER A 371 9.15 9.24 8.06
N ALA A 372 9.61 10.45 8.40
CA ALA A 372 9.39 11.02 9.73
C ALA A 372 7.89 11.17 10.05
N GLY A 373 7.05 11.47 9.05
CA GLY A 373 5.59 11.49 9.23
C GLY A 373 5.01 10.13 9.61
N ALA A 374 5.47 9.06 8.96
CA ALA A 374 5.06 7.69 9.32
C ALA A 374 5.56 7.29 10.71
N LEU A 375 6.81 7.63 11.05
CA LEU A 375 7.37 7.40 12.39
C LEU A 375 6.66 8.23 13.47
N HIS A 376 6.19 9.43 13.17
CA HIS A 376 5.39 10.23 14.08
C HIS A 376 4.08 9.52 14.45
N VAL A 377 3.37 9.00 13.44
CA VAL A 377 2.15 8.20 13.67
C VAL A 377 2.49 6.96 14.49
N LEU A 378 3.60 6.28 14.18
CA LEU A 378 4.05 5.11 14.93
C LEU A 378 4.31 5.43 16.41
N LEU A 379 5.04 6.51 16.71
CA LEU A 379 5.30 6.94 18.08
C LEU A 379 4.00 7.27 18.83
N VAL A 380 3.03 7.90 18.17
CA VAL A 380 1.69 8.14 18.76
C VAL A 380 0.97 6.84 19.07
N LEU A 381 0.99 5.86 18.16
CA LEU A 381 0.38 4.54 18.38
C LEU A 381 1.04 3.79 19.54
N PHE A 382 2.34 4.00 19.77
CA PHE A 382 3.08 3.45 20.91
C PHE A 382 2.99 4.30 22.19
N GLY A 383 2.09 5.30 22.24
CA GLY A 383 1.75 6.03 23.46
C GLY A 383 2.32 7.44 23.58
N ALA A 384 2.91 8.01 22.52
CA ALA A 384 3.31 9.41 22.52
C ALA A 384 2.08 10.35 22.53
N PRO A 385 2.17 11.55 23.17
CA PRO A 385 1.03 12.46 23.25
C PRO A 385 0.56 12.95 21.86
N PHE A 386 -0.71 12.69 21.54
CA PHE A 386 -1.30 13.01 20.23
C PHE A 386 -1.63 14.50 20.06
N LEU A 387 -2.14 15.19 21.09
CA LEU A 387 -2.66 16.56 20.95
C LEU A 387 -1.79 17.64 21.63
N THR A 388 -1.03 17.30 22.67
CA THR A 388 -0.37 18.29 23.53
C THR A 388 1.11 18.52 23.21
N HIS A 389 1.79 17.54 22.62
CA HIS A 389 3.24 17.59 22.37
C HIS A 389 3.60 17.31 20.90
N LEU A 390 2.76 17.77 19.97
CA LEU A 390 2.97 17.62 18.52
C LEU A 390 4.37 17.98 18.02
N PRO A 391 4.94 19.17 18.33
CA PRO A 391 6.29 19.51 17.86
C PRO A 391 7.37 18.61 18.48
N HIS A 392 7.20 18.19 19.72
CA HIS A 392 8.14 17.29 20.40
C HIS A 392 8.18 15.92 19.73
N THR A 393 7.01 15.33 19.50
CA THR A 393 6.86 14.01 18.89
C THR A 393 7.32 14.02 17.43
N PHE A 394 6.97 15.06 16.67
CA PHE A 394 7.43 15.19 15.28
C PHE A 394 8.95 15.37 15.18
N LEU A 395 9.54 16.27 15.97
CA LEU A 395 11.00 16.44 15.97
C LEU A 395 11.73 15.18 16.43
N CYS A 396 11.22 14.48 17.46
CA CYS A 396 11.76 13.19 17.88
C CYS A 396 11.74 12.16 16.73
N SER A 397 10.61 12.04 16.02
CA SER A 397 10.49 11.15 14.85
C SER A 397 11.45 11.53 13.72
N LEU A 398 11.73 12.82 13.55
CA LEU A 398 12.67 13.33 12.55
C LEU A 398 14.12 12.99 12.90
N HIS A 399 14.50 13.08 14.18
CA HIS A 399 15.81 12.61 14.66
C HIS A 399 15.98 11.09 14.48
N LEU A 400 14.94 10.30 14.79
CA LEU A 400 14.93 8.86 14.55
C LEU A 400 15.08 8.52 13.06
N SER A 401 14.31 9.21 12.21
CA SER A 401 14.37 9.06 10.75
C SER A 401 15.74 9.42 10.19
N LEU A 402 16.31 10.54 10.64
CA LEU A 402 17.60 11.06 10.17
C LEU A 402 18.78 10.17 10.59
N LEU A 403 18.72 9.53 11.75
CA LEU A 403 19.77 8.60 12.18
C LEU A 403 19.56 7.20 11.58
N GLY A 404 18.33 6.67 11.65
CA GLY A 404 18.03 5.29 11.29
C GLY A 404 17.75 5.05 9.81
N LEU A 405 16.99 5.93 9.15
CA LEU A 405 16.47 5.70 7.80
C LEU A 405 17.28 6.43 6.70
N TYR A 406 17.84 7.60 6.98
CA TYR A 406 18.62 8.35 5.99
C TYR A 406 19.80 7.55 5.39
N PRO A 407 20.65 6.85 6.18
CA PRO A 407 21.72 6.02 5.61
C PRO A 407 21.20 4.84 4.77
N LEU A 408 20.02 4.31 5.10
CA LEU A 408 19.38 3.23 4.33
C LEU A 408 18.81 3.73 3.01
N PHE A 409 18.11 4.86 3.00
CA PHE A 409 17.67 5.49 1.75
C PHE A 409 18.84 5.84 0.84
N TYR A 410 19.94 6.32 1.40
CA TYR A 410 21.14 6.65 0.64
C TYR A 410 21.81 5.42 0.00
N THR A 411 21.90 4.31 0.73
CA THR A 411 22.62 3.10 0.28
C THR A 411 21.79 2.15 -0.56
N ARG A 412 20.49 2.04 -0.27
CA ARG A 412 19.58 1.01 -0.83
C ARG A 412 18.44 1.61 -1.67
N GLY A 413 18.19 2.92 -1.57
CA GLY A 413 17.13 3.58 -2.31
C GLY A 413 15.73 3.14 -1.84
N VAL A 414 14.81 2.93 -2.78
CA VAL A 414 13.39 2.62 -2.53
C VAL A 414 12.94 1.30 -3.19
N ALA A 415 13.87 0.37 -3.42
CA ALA A 415 13.56 -0.94 -3.99
C ALA A 415 12.66 -1.75 -3.04
N GLY A 416 11.55 -2.28 -3.56
CA GLY A 416 10.54 -2.96 -2.73
C GLY A 416 11.07 -4.21 -2.03
N SER A 417 11.89 -5.01 -2.72
CA SER A 417 12.55 -6.20 -2.19
C SER A 417 13.38 -5.87 -0.93
N ASP A 418 14.23 -4.85 -1.01
CA ASP A 418 15.17 -4.49 0.06
C ASP A 418 14.41 -4.02 1.31
N TRP A 419 13.35 -3.22 1.12
CA TRP A 419 12.54 -2.73 2.23
C TRP A 419 11.71 -3.83 2.88
N THR A 420 11.28 -4.86 2.15
CA THR A 420 10.61 -6.02 2.77
C THR A 420 11.56 -6.84 3.64
N GLU A 421 12.84 -6.97 3.25
CA GLU A 421 13.85 -7.65 4.07
C GLU A 421 14.22 -6.83 5.31
N ILE A 422 14.36 -5.50 5.17
CA ILE A 422 14.65 -4.59 6.30
C ILE A 422 13.50 -4.58 7.31
N LEU A 423 12.25 -4.38 6.86
CA LEU A 423 11.08 -4.35 7.74
C LEU A 423 10.77 -5.72 8.33
N GLY A 424 11.08 -6.80 7.60
CA GLY A 424 10.97 -8.17 8.09
C GLY A 424 12.11 -8.62 9.02
N ALA A 425 13.05 -7.72 9.37
CA ALA A 425 14.26 -8.03 10.14
C ALA A 425 15.10 -9.19 9.57
N ARG A 426 15.05 -9.42 8.25
CA ARG A 426 15.81 -10.48 7.55
C ARG A 426 17.07 -9.96 6.86
N ALA A 427 17.24 -8.65 6.84
CA ALA A 427 18.39 -7.98 6.26
C ALA A 427 19.71 -8.41 6.94
N PRO A 428 20.80 -8.62 6.17
CA PRO A 428 22.11 -8.80 6.77
C PRO A 428 22.56 -7.51 7.47
N PHE A 429 23.19 -7.66 8.63
CA PHE A 429 23.68 -6.54 9.41
C PHE A 429 24.81 -5.80 8.69
N ASP A 430 24.67 -4.48 8.60
CA ASP A 430 25.70 -3.53 8.21
C ASP A 430 25.58 -2.27 9.09
N GLU A 431 26.39 -1.23 8.84
CA GLU A 431 26.36 -0.02 9.66
C GLU A 431 25.01 0.71 9.62
N ALA A 432 24.33 0.69 8.47
CA ALA A 432 23.07 1.41 8.27
C ALA A 432 21.90 0.65 8.91
N PHE A 433 21.79 -0.66 8.63
CA PHE A 433 20.75 -1.50 9.21
C PHE A 433 20.95 -1.71 10.71
N GLY A 434 22.18 -1.95 11.17
CA GLY A 434 22.52 -2.02 12.58
C GLY A 434 22.21 -0.71 13.31
N GLY A 435 22.49 0.44 12.67
CA GLY A 435 22.12 1.76 13.17
C GLY A 435 20.60 1.93 13.34
N LEU A 436 19.78 1.50 12.37
CA LEU A 436 18.32 1.53 12.46
C LEU A 436 17.81 0.67 13.61
N VAL A 437 18.25 -0.59 13.68
CA VAL A 437 17.84 -1.54 14.73
C VAL A 437 18.22 -1.00 16.11
N GLY A 438 19.46 -0.52 16.25
CA GLY A 438 19.95 0.09 17.48
C GLY A 438 19.17 1.33 17.88
N ALA A 439 18.86 2.23 16.93
CA ALA A 439 18.07 3.43 17.20
C ALA A 439 16.64 3.09 17.65
N GLY A 440 16.01 2.09 17.02
CA GLY A 440 14.66 1.62 17.37
C GLY A 440 14.61 0.95 18.75
N LEU A 441 15.52 0.01 19.02
CA LEU A 441 15.64 -0.63 20.34
C LEU A 441 16.00 0.38 21.42
N GLY A 442 16.89 1.32 21.10
CA GLY A 442 17.26 2.42 21.98
C GLY A 442 16.07 3.32 22.31
N ALA A 443 15.28 3.71 21.31
CA ALA A 443 14.05 4.48 21.51
C ALA A 443 13.07 3.75 22.44
N TRP A 444 12.90 2.43 22.24
CA TRP A 444 12.04 1.59 23.06
C TRP A 444 12.54 1.50 24.52
N LEU A 445 13.84 1.24 24.73
CA LEU A 445 14.45 1.25 26.06
C LEU A 445 14.38 2.64 26.72
N GLY A 446 14.48 3.71 25.92
CA GLY A 446 14.32 5.08 26.37
C GLY A 446 12.90 5.41 26.85
N ALA A 447 11.90 4.58 26.56
CA ALA A 447 10.54 4.75 27.09
C ALA A 447 10.42 4.23 28.53
N VAL A 448 11.28 3.27 28.93
CA VAL A 448 11.22 2.63 30.26
C VAL A 448 11.35 3.63 31.42
N PRO A 449 12.23 4.64 31.39
CA PRO A 449 12.33 5.61 32.48
C PRO A 449 11.12 6.54 32.64
N ILE A 450 10.20 6.61 31.66
CA ILE A 450 9.05 7.53 31.70
C ILE A 450 8.01 7.08 32.75
N PRO A 451 7.55 5.81 32.80
CA PRO A 451 6.62 5.37 33.84
C PRO A 451 7.23 5.22 35.25
N LEU A 452 8.57 5.19 35.36
CA LEU A 452 9.25 5.06 36.66
C LEU A 452 9.22 6.37 37.47
N ASP A 453 8.90 7.49 36.82
CA ASP A 453 8.61 8.82 37.38
C ASP A 453 9.47 9.19 38.60
N TRP A 454 10.74 9.50 38.38
CA TRP A 454 11.69 9.93 39.42
C TRP A 454 11.64 11.45 39.67
N ASP A 455 10.56 12.13 39.22
CA ASP A 455 10.38 13.58 39.30
C ASP A 455 11.56 14.38 38.74
N ARG A 456 12.19 13.91 37.66
CA ARG A 456 13.32 14.60 37.01
C ARG A 456 12.94 15.17 35.64
N GLU A 457 13.40 16.40 35.38
CA GLU A 457 13.19 17.09 34.11
C GLU A 457 13.67 16.28 32.88
N TRP A 458 14.74 15.49 33.02
CA TRP A 458 15.26 14.67 31.93
C TRP A 458 14.37 13.46 31.58
N GLN A 459 13.42 13.08 32.44
CA GLN A 459 12.46 11.99 32.17
C GLN A 459 11.30 12.42 31.27
N LYS A 460 11.10 13.72 31.07
CA LYS A 460 9.99 14.25 30.28
C LYS A 460 10.12 13.88 28.80
N TRP A 461 8.97 13.64 28.16
CA TRP A 461 8.90 13.41 26.71
C TRP A 461 9.46 14.62 25.93
N PRO A 462 10.34 14.45 24.92
CA PRO A 462 10.86 13.21 24.32
C PRO A 462 12.32 12.91 24.73
N VAL A 463 12.81 13.47 25.83
CA VAL A 463 14.24 13.54 26.17
C VAL A 463 14.86 12.15 26.35
N THR A 464 14.21 11.27 27.10
CA THR A 464 14.70 9.89 27.35
C THR A 464 14.73 9.05 26.08
N ILE A 465 13.73 9.22 25.22
CA ILE A 465 13.65 8.55 23.91
C ILE A 465 14.81 8.99 23.04
N LEU A 466 15.12 10.28 23.00
CA LEU A 466 16.28 10.79 22.27
C LEU A 466 17.60 10.24 22.81
N CYS A 467 17.79 10.17 24.13
CA CYS A 467 18.95 9.51 24.72
C CYS A 467 19.09 8.07 24.21
N GLY A 468 17.97 7.35 24.21
CA GLY A 468 17.88 5.99 23.68
C GLY A 468 18.23 5.90 22.20
N ILE A 469 17.66 6.78 21.35
CA ILE A 469 17.91 6.83 19.92
C ILE A 469 19.41 7.04 19.63
N TYR A 470 20.04 8.03 20.27
CA TYR A 470 21.45 8.35 19.99
C TYR A 470 22.41 7.28 20.51
N ALA A 471 22.21 6.82 21.75
CA ALA A 471 23.03 5.74 22.31
C ALA A 471 22.83 4.45 21.52
N GLY A 472 21.58 4.07 21.26
CA GLY A 472 21.22 2.87 20.51
C GLY A 472 21.74 2.92 19.07
N TYR A 473 21.59 4.04 18.36
CA TYR A 473 22.12 4.20 17.00
C TYR A 473 23.63 3.98 16.95
N THR A 474 24.39 4.59 17.87
CA THR A 474 25.86 4.46 17.87
C THR A 474 26.32 3.05 18.19
N VAL A 475 25.71 2.40 19.18
CA VAL A 475 25.98 0.99 19.52
C VAL A 475 25.60 0.07 18.36
N GLY A 476 24.40 0.23 17.80
CA GLY A 476 23.91 -0.56 16.68
C GLY A 476 24.76 -0.41 15.42
N LYS A 477 25.19 0.82 15.10
CA LYS A 477 26.12 1.11 14.00
C LYS A 477 27.45 0.38 14.20
N LEU A 478 28.03 0.45 15.41
CA LEU A 478 29.29 -0.21 15.72
C LEU A 478 29.18 -1.74 15.63
N ILE A 479 28.14 -2.33 16.23
CA ILE A 479 27.92 -3.78 16.20
C ILE A 479 27.68 -4.26 14.76
N GLY A 480 26.79 -3.59 14.02
CA GLY A 480 26.49 -3.92 12.63
C GLY A 480 27.68 -3.75 11.70
N GLY A 481 28.58 -2.81 12.00
CA GLY A 481 29.81 -2.57 11.24
C GLY A 481 30.97 -3.51 11.58
N THR A 482 30.91 -4.25 12.70
CA THR A 482 32.04 -5.05 13.20
C THR A 482 31.63 -6.50 13.45
N ILE A 483 31.05 -6.80 14.61
CA ILE A 483 30.81 -8.16 15.13
C ILE A 483 29.66 -8.85 14.38
N ALA A 484 28.62 -8.10 14.03
CA ALA A 484 27.44 -8.63 13.36
C ALA A 484 27.50 -8.48 11.83
N PHE A 485 28.56 -7.90 11.26
CA PHE A 485 28.62 -7.59 9.84
C PHE A 485 28.35 -8.81 8.96
N GLY A 486 27.34 -8.72 8.08
CA GLY A 486 26.93 -9.79 7.18
C GLY A 486 26.06 -10.89 7.79
N LYS A 487 25.93 -10.96 9.12
CA LYS A 487 25.06 -11.94 9.80
C LYS A 487 23.58 -11.55 9.63
N ARG A 488 22.69 -12.53 9.59
CA ARG A 488 21.22 -12.32 9.59
C ARG A 488 20.62 -12.63 10.96
N PHE A 489 19.47 -12.04 11.27
CA PHE A 489 18.70 -12.42 12.47
C PHE A 489 18.36 -13.92 12.40
N GLY A 490 18.69 -14.66 13.47
CA GLY A 490 18.55 -16.12 13.57
C GLY A 490 19.86 -16.92 13.38
N GLU A 491 20.88 -16.35 12.75
CA GLU A 491 22.23 -16.98 12.64
C GLU A 491 23.16 -16.61 13.81
N ILE A 492 22.73 -15.68 14.67
CA ILE A 492 23.53 -15.16 15.80
C ILE A 492 23.53 -16.14 16.99
N GLU A 493 22.56 -17.08 17.05
CA GLU A 493 22.42 -18.04 18.15
C GLU A 493 23.27 -19.33 17.99
N THR A 494 23.95 -19.52 16.86
CA THR A 494 24.71 -20.75 16.54
C THR A 494 26.24 -20.60 16.57
N SER A 495 26.79 -19.48 17.07
CA SER A 495 28.24 -19.24 17.15
C SER A 495 28.76 -19.07 18.56
#